data_AF-A0A2Z4FLL7-F1
#
_entry.id   AF-A0A2Z4FLL7-F1
#
_cell.length_a   1.000
_cell.length_b   1.000
_cell.length_c   1.000
_cell.angle_alpha   90.00
_cell.angle_beta   90.00
_cell.angle_gamma   90.00
#
_symmetry.space_group_name_H-M   'P 1'
#
loop_
_entity.id
_entity.type
_entity.pdbx_description
1 polymer ?
#
loop_
_entity_poly.entity_id
_entity_poly.type
_entity_poly.pdbx_seq_one_letter_code
_entity_poly.pdbx_strand_id
1 'polypeptide(L)'
;MRSRRCTPMPRRTRSPNSARMRPHARHACRLAPPWLCFRSALNPRTIRAGRSTCCISSNRKLDAMEHTKENSELLDVVHHEHDHLCRLFDDIGETFEKITSGELEEPRRGEALETAQEDLQMALEEMLHHFNQEEEVFFVEIEAQFPEYAKDIARLVDGHELICDRTRWLNRQLKLPDVAQGERPEEILKVIKQMCKLVHNHAVNENRLFDNALARMPADQRERMREEISKL
;
A
#
# COMPACT_ATOMS: atom_id res chain seq x y z
N MET A 1 69.39 34.33 22.76
CA MET A 1 68.17 35.16 22.68
C MET A 1 67.48 34.92 21.34
N ARG A 2 66.16 34.75 21.37
CA ARG A 2 65.26 34.35 20.27
C ARG A 2 64.90 35.56 19.39
N SER A 3 64.80 35.38 18.06
CA SER A 3 63.72 35.92 17.19
C SER A 3 64.02 35.59 15.72
N ARG A 4 63.38 34.55 15.13
CA ARG A 4 62.11 34.55 14.39
C ARG A 4 62.19 35.17 12.99
N ARG A 5 62.27 34.29 12.00
CA ARG A 5 62.06 34.55 10.56
C ARG A 5 60.57 34.82 10.31
N CYS A 6 60.28 35.86 9.54
CA CYS A 6 58.94 36.15 9.04
C CYS A 6 58.61 35.24 7.85
N THR A 7 57.53 34.47 7.95
CA THR A 7 56.88 33.81 6.82
C THR A 7 55.69 34.67 6.34
N PRO A 8 55.43 34.75 5.03
CA PRO A 8 54.30 35.50 4.50
C PRO A 8 52.98 34.72 4.59
N MET A 9 51.91 35.45 4.91
CA MET A 9 50.52 34.99 4.95
C MET A 9 49.96 34.66 3.55
N PRO A 10 49.17 33.58 3.37
CA PRO A 10 48.27 33.47 2.24
C PRO A 10 46.96 34.25 2.48
N ARG A 11 46.55 34.93 1.42
CA ARG A 11 45.42 35.87 1.34
C ARG A 11 44.07 35.17 1.49
N ARG A 12 43.19 35.78 2.29
CA ARG A 12 41.73 35.55 2.27
C ARG A 12 41.15 36.04 0.94
N THR A 13 40.57 35.16 0.14
CA THR A 13 39.64 35.55 -0.93
C THR A 13 38.22 35.52 -0.37
N ARG A 14 37.55 36.66 -0.50
CA ARG A 14 36.16 36.91 -0.11
C ARG A 14 35.20 36.14 -1.01
N SER A 15 34.16 35.58 -0.37
CA SER A 15 32.88 35.24 -0.99
C SER A 15 32.21 36.51 -1.54
N PRO A 16 31.58 36.42 -2.73
CA PRO A 16 30.18 36.81 -2.79
C PRO A 16 29.37 35.97 -3.79
N ASN A 17 28.22 35.46 -3.37
CA ASN A 17 26.94 35.81 -4.01
C ASN A 17 25.79 34.99 -3.42
N SER A 18 25.04 35.68 -2.58
CA SER A 18 23.65 35.44 -2.27
C SER A 18 22.80 35.66 -3.53
N ALA A 19 22.29 34.57 -4.10
CA ALA A 19 21.25 34.62 -5.12
C ALA A 19 19.99 33.90 -4.60
N ARG A 20 18.98 34.73 -4.34
CA ARG A 20 17.55 34.44 -4.19
C ARG A 20 17.10 33.09 -4.74
N MET A 21 16.54 32.26 -3.86
CA MET A 21 15.57 31.24 -4.24
C MET A 21 14.27 31.90 -4.71
N ARG A 22 13.82 31.49 -5.90
CA ARG A 22 12.41 31.50 -6.33
C ARG A 22 12.05 30.09 -6.79
N PRO A 23 10.77 29.69 -6.67
CA PRO A 23 10.36 28.29 -6.66
C PRO A 23 10.37 27.72 -8.08
N HIS A 24 11.00 26.57 -8.27
CA HIS A 24 10.88 25.83 -9.52
C HIS A 24 9.51 25.16 -9.62
N ALA A 25 8.93 25.39 -10.79
CA ALA A 25 7.66 24.91 -11.23
C ALA A 25 7.56 23.39 -11.20
N ARG A 26 6.34 22.95 -10.92
CA ARG A 26 5.82 21.60 -11.12
C ARG A 26 6.19 21.09 -12.51
N HIS A 27 6.96 20.01 -12.57
CA HIS A 27 6.93 19.11 -13.71
C HIS A 27 6.01 17.96 -13.37
N ALA A 28 4.79 18.07 -13.90
CA ALA A 28 3.84 16.98 -14.03
C ALA A 28 4.47 15.89 -14.92
N CYS A 29 4.72 14.73 -14.34
CA CYS A 29 4.93 13.51 -15.12
C CYS A 29 3.54 13.12 -15.65
N ARG A 30 3.28 13.45 -16.91
CA ARG A 30 2.10 13.01 -17.64
C ARG A 30 2.33 11.56 -18.06
N LEU A 31 1.72 10.63 -17.33
CA LEU A 31 1.16 9.42 -17.89
C LEU A 31 -0.22 9.27 -17.26
N ALA A 32 -1.25 9.66 -18.01
CA ALA A 32 -2.63 9.48 -17.60
C ALA A 32 -3.03 8.02 -17.91
N PRO A 33 -3.63 7.27 -16.97
CA PRO A 33 -4.27 6.01 -17.29
C PRO A 33 -5.54 6.24 -18.15
N PRO A 34 -5.87 5.32 -19.07
CA PRO A 34 -6.83 5.55 -20.17
C PRO A 34 -8.32 5.57 -19.80
N TRP A 35 -8.70 5.62 -18.52
CA TRP A 35 -10.09 5.31 -18.11
C TRP A 35 -10.98 6.52 -17.76
N LEU A 36 -10.49 7.74 -17.90
CA LEU A 36 -11.32 8.96 -17.80
C LEU A 36 -12.06 9.26 -19.11
N CYS A 37 -12.95 8.37 -19.54
CA CYS A 37 -13.87 8.67 -20.65
C CYS A 37 -15.08 7.74 -20.70
N PHE A 38 -15.98 7.74 -19.70
CA PHE A 38 -17.38 7.40 -19.96
C PHE A 38 -18.31 8.11 -18.97
N ARG A 39 -18.91 9.22 -19.41
CA ARG A 39 -20.02 9.89 -18.74
C ARG A 39 -21.27 9.80 -19.61
N SER A 40 -22.33 9.30 -18.99
CA SER A 40 -23.75 9.65 -19.21
C SER A 40 -24.45 9.27 -20.52
N ALA A 41 -25.44 8.39 -20.38
CA ALA A 41 -26.75 8.56 -21.04
C ALA A 41 -27.89 8.06 -20.13
N LEU A 42 -28.78 8.98 -19.77
CA LEU A 42 -30.08 8.79 -19.12
C LEU A 42 -31.11 8.28 -20.15
N ASN A 43 -32.01 7.36 -19.78
CA ASN A 43 -33.46 7.63 -19.63
C ASN A 43 -34.30 6.39 -19.22
N PRO A 44 -35.49 6.57 -18.59
CA PRO A 44 -36.28 5.55 -17.93
C PRO A 44 -37.43 5.02 -18.81
N ARG A 45 -37.93 3.82 -18.49
CA ARG A 45 -39.28 3.38 -18.88
C ARG A 45 -40.00 2.69 -17.73
N THR A 46 -41.10 3.32 -17.34
CA THR A 46 -42.24 2.82 -16.56
C THR A 46 -42.98 1.67 -17.26
N ILE A 47 -43.29 0.60 -16.54
CA ILE A 47 -44.51 -0.22 -16.73
C ILE A 47 -45.04 -0.67 -15.36
N ARG A 48 -46.38 -0.67 -15.24
CA ARG A 48 -47.22 -0.84 -14.06
C ARG A 48 -47.85 -2.24 -14.05
N ALA A 49 -48.21 -2.69 -12.83
CA ALA A 49 -49.30 -3.60 -12.43
C ALA A 49 -48.95 -5.05 -12.05
N GLY A 50 -49.49 -5.46 -10.89
CA GLY A 50 -49.63 -6.86 -10.48
C GLY A 50 -49.67 -7.07 -8.97
N ARG A 51 -50.86 -6.97 -8.35
CA ARG A 51 -51.10 -7.47 -6.98
C ARG A 51 -51.02 -9.00 -6.98
N SER A 52 -50.35 -9.59 -6.00
CA SER A 52 -50.79 -10.85 -5.41
C SER A 52 -50.17 -11.05 -4.01
N THR A 53 -51.04 -11.17 -3.02
CA THR A 53 -50.73 -11.59 -1.65
C THR A 53 -50.60 -13.12 -1.61
N CYS A 54 -49.51 -13.66 -1.05
CA CYS A 54 -49.56 -14.54 0.13
C CYS A 54 -48.18 -15.05 0.54
N CYS A 55 -47.98 -15.16 1.85
CA CYS A 55 -47.26 -16.27 2.48
C CYS A 55 -45.73 -16.41 2.24
N ILE A 56 -44.87 -15.58 2.84
CA ILE A 56 -43.46 -15.97 3.07
C ILE A 56 -43.02 -15.48 4.46
N SER A 57 -43.01 -16.38 5.44
CA SER A 57 -42.46 -16.13 6.78
C SER A 57 -41.76 -17.38 7.32
N SER A 58 -40.88 -17.98 6.49
CA SER A 58 -39.99 -19.07 6.95
C SER A 58 -38.58 -19.07 6.34
N ASN A 59 -38.27 -18.29 5.28
CA ASN A 59 -36.93 -18.34 4.64
C ASN A 59 -35.87 -17.39 5.23
N ARG A 60 -36.27 -16.37 6.01
CA ARG A 60 -35.32 -15.33 6.49
C ARG A 60 -34.18 -15.82 7.39
N LYS A 61 -34.27 -17.01 7.99
CA LYS A 61 -33.24 -17.52 8.91
C LYS A 61 -32.16 -18.38 8.25
N LEU A 62 -32.48 -19.05 7.14
CA LEU A 62 -31.49 -19.86 6.40
C LEU A 62 -30.62 -18.93 5.53
N ASP A 63 -31.26 -18.01 4.80
CA ASP A 63 -30.56 -16.99 4.00
C ASP A 63 -29.58 -16.17 4.88
N ALA A 64 -29.98 -15.80 6.10
CA ALA A 64 -29.12 -15.01 7.00
C ALA A 64 -27.87 -15.78 7.48
N MET A 65 -27.95 -17.10 7.69
CA MET A 65 -26.80 -17.91 8.12
C MET A 65 -25.84 -18.19 6.96
N GLU A 66 -26.36 -18.43 5.76
CA GLU A 66 -25.56 -18.67 4.56
C GLU A 66 -24.82 -17.38 4.12
N HIS A 67 -25.51 -16.24 4.16
CA HIS A 67 -24.92 -14.93 3.86
C HIS A 67 -23.81 -14.49 4.83
N THR A 68 -23.87 -14.88 6.12
CA THR A 68 -22.77 -14.62 7.05
C THR A 68 -21.53 -15.45 6.73
N LYS A 69 -21.70 -16.66 6.18
CA LYS A 69 -20.58 -17.55 5.86
C LYS A 69 -19.83 -17.10 4.61
N GLU A 70 -20.56 -16.69 3.57
CA GLU A 70 -19.96 -16.17 2.32
C GLU A 70 -19.21 -14.85 2.55
N ASN A 71 -19.75 -13.95 3.39
CA ASN A 71 -19.04 -12.73 3.78
C ASN A 71 -17.76 -13.03 4.54
N SER A 72 -17.76 -14.07 5.39
CA SER A 72 -16.58 -14.53 6.11
C SER A 72 -15.51 -14.97 5.14
N GLU A 73 -15.83 -15.85 4.18
CA GLU A 73 -14.81 -16.42 3.29
C GLU A 73 -14.07 -15.37 2.44
N LEU A 74 -14.77 -14.33 1.97
CA LEU A 74 -14.17 -13.26 1.16
C LEU A 74 -13.28 -12.32 1.99
N LEU A 75 -13.74 -11.97 3.20
CA LEU A 75 -12.98 -11.14 4.13
C LEU A 75 -11.82 -11.90 4.75
N ASP A 76 -11.98 -13.20 4.99
CA ASP A 76 -10.96 -14.04 5.62
C ASP A 76 -9.70 -14.16 4.74
N VAL A 77 -9.85 -14.20 3.40
CA VAL A 77 -8.71 -14.21 2.47
C VAL A 77 -7.97 -12.86 2.51
N VAL A 78 -8.68 -11.76 2.34
CA VAL A 78 -8.09 -10.39 2.37
C VAL A 78 -7.41 -10.11 3.71
N HIS A 79 -8.08 -10.42 4.82
CA HIS A 79 -7.51 -10.28 6.16
C HIS A 79 -6.26 -11.13 6.35
N HIS A 80 -6.26 -12.36 5.82
CA HIS A 80 -5.10 -13.24 5.90
C HIS A 80 -3.90 -12.67 5.14
N GLU A 81 -4.13 -12.09 3.96
CA GLU A 81 -3.10 -11.45 3.14
C GLU A 81 -2.53 -10.21 3.83
N HIS A 82 -3.36 -9.36 4.43
CA HIS A 82 -2.89 -8.21 5.22
C HIS A 82 -2.06 -8.62 6.44
N ASP A 83 -2.51 -9.64 7.17
CA ASP A 83 -1.79 -10.20 8.31
C ASP A 83 -0.43 -10.75 7.87
N HIS A 84 -0.38 -11.44 6.73
CA HIS A 84 0.84 -11.97 6.15
C HIS A 84 1.82 -10.84 5.81
N LEU A 85 1.36 -9.81 5.09
CA LEU A 85 2.18 -8.65 4.71
C LEU A 85 2.71 -7.90 5.94
N CYS A 86 1.90 -7.72 6.98
CA CYS A 86 2.35 -7.09 8.23
C CYS A 86 3.49 -7.88 8.88
N ARG A 87 3.34 -9.20 9.00
CA ARG A 87 4.38 -10.08 9.57
C ARG A 87 5.67 -10.03 8.77
N LEU A 88 5.57 -10.04 7.44
CA LEU A 88 6.74 -9.98 6.55
C LEU A 88 7.55 -8.69 6.76
N PHE A 89 6.89 -7.53 6.87
CA PHE A 89 7.58 -6.28 7.15
C PHE A 89 8.17 -6.22 8.57
N ASP A 90 7.51 -6.84 9.55
CA ASP A 90 8.04 -6.95 10.92
C ASP A 90 9.30 -7.84 10.94
N ASP A 91 9.29 -8.99 10.26
CA ASP A 91 10.43 -9.92 10.16
C ASP A 91 11.63 -9.27 9.45
N ILE A 92 11.39 -8.52 8.36
CA ILE A 92 12.42 -7.70 7.70
C ILE A 92 12.95 -6.64 8.69
N GLY A 93 12.07 -6.02 9.47
CA GLY A 93 12.43 -5.07 10.53
C GLY A 93 13.37 -5.67 11.56
N GLU A 94 13.03 -6.82 12.12
CA GLU A 94 13.87 -7.54 13.09
C GLU A 94 15.24 -7.91 12.50
N THR A 95 15.26 -8.35 11.25
CA THR A 95 16.50 -8.69 10.54
C THR A 95 17.40 -7.46 10.41
N PHE A 96 16.84 -6.30 10.03
CA PHE A 96 17.58 -5.05 9.99
C PHE A 96 18.04 -4.58 11.37
N GLU A 97 17.24 -4.75 12.41
CA GLU A 97 17.68 -4.42 13.77
C GLU A 97 18.93 -5.22 14.16
N LYS A 98 18.95 -6.54 13.91
CA LYS A 98 20.12 -7.40 14.16
C LYS A 98 21.35 -7.02 13.35
N ILE A 99 21.17 -6.61 12.09
CA ILE A 99 22.26 -6.12 11.23
C ILE A 99 22.84 -4.81 11.80
N THR A 100 21.97 -3.87 12.18
CA THR A 100 22.39 -2.54 12.64
C THR A 100 22.94 -2.52 14.07
N SER A 101 22.53 -3.46 14.92
CA SER A 101 23.07 -3.62 16.28
C SER A 101 24.45 -4.30 16.29
N GLY A 102 24.88 -4.87 15.16
CA GLY A 102 26.14 -5.62 15.08
C GLY A 102 26.05 -7.02 15.70
N GLU A 103 24.84 -7.55 15.89
CA GLU A 103 24.63 -8.90 16.41
C GLU A 103 25.04 -10.00 15.40
N LEU A 104 25.10 -9.67 14.11
CA LEU A 104 25.48 -10.59 13.04
C LEU A 104 26.94 -10.37 12.59
N GLU A 105 27.73 -11.44 12.58
CA GLU A 105 29.07 -11.44 11.98
C GLU A 105 29.00 -11.38 10.44
N GLU A 106 30.05 -10.87 9.79
CA GLU A 106 30.10 -10.56 8.36
C GLU A 106 29.52 -11.61 7.39
N PRO A 107 29.85 -12.92 7.45
CA PRO A 107 29.22 -13.89 6.55
C PRO A 107 27.71 -14.05 6.78
N ARG A 108 27.26 -13.99 8.04
CA ARG A 108 25.83 -14.07 8.40
C ARG A 108 25.08 -12.78 8.06
N ARG A 109 25.76 -11.64 8.11
CA ARG A 109 25.23 -10.34 7.73
C ARG A 109 24.94 -10.28 6.23
N GLY A 110 25.84 -10.80 5.40
CA GLY A 110 25.64 -10.92 3.96
C GLY A 110 24.45 -11.80 3.60
N GLU A 111 24.36 -12.99 4.19
CA GLU A 111 23.22 -13.92 4.01
C GLU A 111 21.89 -13.26 4.45
N ALA A 112 21.86 -12.60 5.61
CA ALA A 112 20.66 -11.93 6.11
C ALA A 112 20.18 -10.79 5.19
N LEU A 113 21.11 -10.05 4.56
CA LEU A 113 20.78 -9.01 3.59
C LEU A 113 20.21 -9.58 2.30
N GLU A 114 20.76 -10.69 1.81
CA GLU A 114 20.26 -11.39 0.62
C GLU A 114 18.84 -11.91 0.88
N THR A 115 18.60 -12.58 2.00
CA THR A 115 17.26 -13.04 2.40
C THR A 115 16.27 -11.88 2.51
N ALA A 116 16.64 -10.79 3.21
CA ALA A 116 15.75 -9.63 3.32
C ALA A 116 15.44 -8.97 1.97
N GLN A 117 16.36 -9.05 1.00
CA GLN A 117 16.14 -8.58 -0.36
C GLN A 117 15.15 -9.47 -1.11
N GLU A 118 15.29 -10.79 -1.01
CA GLU A 118 14.37 -11.77 -1.60
C GLU A 118 12.96 -11.61 -1.00
N ASP A 119 12.86 -11.47 0.31
CA ASP A 119 11.61 -11.26 1.03
C ASP A 119 10.92 -9.96 0.58
N LEU A 120 11.65 -8.85 0.45
CA LEU A 120 11.09 -7.59 -0.07
C LEU A 120 10.62 -7.68 -1.53
N GLN A 121 11.29 -8.50 -2.34
CA GLN A 121 10.89 -8.72 -3.72
C GLN A 121 9.59 -9.53 -3.78
N MET A 122 9.51 -10.62 -3.00
CA MET A 122 8.31 -11.43 -2.86
C MET A 122 7.14 -10.60 -2.32
N ALA A 123 7.37 -9.83 -1.25
CA ALA A 123 6.40 -8.90 -0.68
C ALA A 123 5.81 -7.97 -1.75
N LEU A 124 6.68 -7.39 -2.59
CA LEU A 124 6.26 -6.48 -3.64
C LEU A 124 5.36 -7.16 -4.68
N GLU A 125 5.68 -8.39 -5.07
CA GLU A 125 4.89 -9.16 -6.02
C GLU A 125 3.52 -9.53 -5.45
N GLU A 126 3.48 -10.00 -4.21
CA GLU A 126 2.24 -10.32 -3.49
C GLU A 126 1.36 -9.08 -3.29
N MET A 127 1.94 -7.96 -2.84
CA MET A 127 1.20 -6.69 -2.70
C MET A 127 0.61 -6.23 -4.02
N LEU A 128 1.34 -6.33 -5.13
CA LEU A 128 0.84 -5.90 -6.43
C LEU A 128 -0.31 -6.80 -6.92
N HIS A 129 -0.24 -8.10 -6.65
CA HIS A 129 -1.34 -9.01 -6.97
C HIS A 129 -2.58 -8.69 -6.14
N HIS A 130 -2.41 -8.53 -4.82
CA HIS A 130 -3.47 -8.17 -3.88
C HIS A 130 -4.13 -6.82 -4.24
N PHE A 131 -3.33 -5.76 -4.42
CA PHE A 131 -3.85 -4.43 -4.79
C PHE A 131 -4.58 -4.45 -6.14
N ASN A 132 -4.16 -5.27 -7.10
CA ASN A 132 -4.89 -5.41 -8.36
C ASN A 132 -6.28 -6.04 -8.14
N GLN A 133 -6.39 -7.07 -7.29
CA GLN A 133 -7.69 -7.67 -6.97
C GLN A 133 -8.62 -6.65 -6.32
N GLU A 134 -8.08 -5.81 -5.44
CA GLU A 134 -8.85 -4.76 -4.78
C GLU A 134 -9.27 -3.64 -5.74
N GLU A 135 -8.34 -3.12 -6.53
CA GLU A 135 -8.58 -1.99 -7.42
C GLU A 135 -9.44 -2.35 -8.62
N GLU A 136 -9.30 -3.56 -9.19
CA GLU A 136 -10.03 -3.97 -10.38
C GLU A 136 -11.42 -4.55 -10.08
N VAL A 137 -11.62 -5.12 -8.88
CA VAL A 137 -12.87 -5.79 -8.51
C VAL A 137 -13.54 -5.08 -7.33
N PHE A 138 -12.91 -5.09 -6.14
CA PHE A 138 -13.56 -4.62 -4.92
C PHE A 138 -13.95 -3.15 -4.99
N PHE A 139 -12.99 -2.27 -5.26
CA PHE A 139 -13.22 -0.84 -5.24
C PHE A 139 -14.18 -0.40 -6.33
N VAL A 140 -14.10 -1.01 -7.52
CA VAL A 140 -15.03 -0.74 -8.63
C VAL A 140 -16.47 -1.09 -8.22
N GLU A 141 -16.70 -2.30 -7.71
CA GLU A 141 -18.04 -2.76 -7.33
C GLU A 141 -18.59 -2.00 -6.11
N ILE A 142 -17.75 -1.73 -5.12
CA ILE A 142 -18.13 -0.97 -3.92
C ILE A 142 -18.46 0.47 -4.31
N GLU A 143 -17.65 1.15 -5.12
CA GLU A 143 -17.92 2.54 -5.53
C GLU A 143 -19.19 2.64 -6.39
N ALA A 144 -19.43 1.67 -7.28
CA ALA A 144 -20.62 1.63 -8.12
C ALA A 144 -21.92 1.55 -7.28
N GLN A 145 -21.90 0.82 -6.17
CA GLN A 145 -23.07 0.65 -5.28
C GLN A 145 -23.15 1.71 -4.19
N PHE A 146 -22.01 2.16 -3.69
CA PHE A 146 -21.89 3.07 -2.56
C PHE A 146 -20.96 4.25 -2.90
N PRO A 147 -21.42 5.20 -3.75
CA PRO A 147 -20.59 6.33 -4.17
C PRO A 147 -20.08 7.21 -3.02
N GLU A 148 -20.69 7.12 -1.82
CA GLU A 148 -20.19 7.78 -0.63
C GLU A 148 -18.76 7.37 -0.23
N TYR A 149 -18.32 6.16 -0.59
CA TYR A 149 -16.99 5.65 -0.27
C TYR A 149 -15.90 6.09 -1.25
N ALA A 150 -16.24 6.77 -2.36
CA ALA A 150 -15.29 7.19 -3.39
C ALA A 150 -14.04 7.90 -2.83
N LYS A 151 -14.22 8.76 -1.81
CA LYS A 151 -13.09 9.45 -1.17
C LYS A 151 -12.22 8.56 -0.29
N ASP A 152 -12.81 7.55 0.33
CA ASP A 152 -12.06 6.61 1.16
C ASP A 152 -11.30 5.62 0.27
N ILE A 153 -11.94 5.12 -0.79
CA ILE A 153 -11.30 4.30 -1.84
C ILE A 153 -10.11 5.04 -2.45
N ALA A 154 -10.28 6.30 -2.87
CA ALA A 154 -9.18 7.06 -3.45
C ALA A 154 -7.96 7.18 -2.49
N ARG A 155 -8.20 7.26 -1.17
CA ARG A 155 -7.11 7.29 -0.19
C ARG A 155 -6.44 5.92 -0.01
N LEU A 156 -7.18 4.82 -0.16
CA LEU A 156 -6.63 3.48 -0.13
C LEU A 156 -5.71 3.27 -1.35
N VAL A 157 -6.16 3.66 -2.54
CA VAL A 157 -5.33 3.62 -3.77
C VAL A 157 -4.06 4.49 -3.62
N ASP A 158 -4.19 5.73 -3.10
CA ASP A 158 -3.00 6.55 -2.77
C ASP A 158 -2.07 5.84 -1.77
N GLY A 159 -2.65 5.04 -0.86
CA GLY A 159 -1.95 4.18 0.08
C GLY A 159 -1.14 3.08 -0.62
N HIS A 160 -1.74 2.37 -1.57
CA HIS A 160 -1.09 1.34 -2.39
C HIS A 160 0.14 1.91 -3.11
N GLU A 161 -0.02 3.06 -3.78
CA GLU A 161 1.08 3.72 -4.49
C GLU A 161 2.24 4.03 -3.53
N LEU A 162 1.93 4.61 -2.36
CA LEU A 162 2.93 4.96 -1.36
C LEU A 162 3.64 3.72 -0.78
N ILE A 163 2.89 2.66 -0.48
CA ILE A 163 3.42 1.38 -0.01
C ILE A 163 4.38 0.80 -1.04
N CYS A 164 3.93 0.65 -2.30
CA CYS A 164 4.75 0.13 -3.38
C CYS A 164 6.03 0.95 -3.61
N ASP A 165 5.93 2.28 -3.60
CA ASP A 165 7.09 3.15 -3.82
C ASP A 165 8.13 3.02 -2.72
N ARG A 166 7.69 2.87 -1.47
CA ARG A 166 8.58 2.66 -0.32
C ARG A 166 9.21 1.27 -0.35
N THR A 167 8.46 0.22 -0.69
CA THR A 167 9.00 -1.13 -0.88
C THR A 167 10.05 -1.15 -1.99
N ARG A 168 9.77 -0.53 -3.13
CA ARG A 168 10.75 -0.37 -4.23
C ARG A 168 11.99 0.42 -3.79
N TRP A 169 11.80 1.46 -2.96
CA TRP A 169 12.92 2.20 -2.41
C TRP A 169 13.79 1.34 -1.49
N LEU A 170 13.19 0.55 -0.58
CA LEU A 170 13.89 -0.38 0.30
C LEU A 170 14.69 -1.40 -0.50
N ASN A 171 14.04 -2.08 -1.46
CA ASN A 171 14.68 -3.06 -2.33
C ASN A 171 15.88 -2.45 -3.11
N ARG A 172 15.78 -1.20 -3.57
CA ARG A 172 16.93 -0.50 -4.17
C ARG A 172 18.06 -0.23 -3.17
N GLN A 173 17.75 0.08 -1.91
CA GLN A 173 18.79 0.27 -0.90
C GLN A 173 19.54 -1.04 -0.62
N LEU A 174 18.83 -2.17 -0.59
CA LEU A 174 19.43 -3.48 -0.28
C LEU A 174 20.28 -4.04 -1.42
N LYS A 175 20.13 -3.50 -2.64
CA LYS A 175 20.98 -3.82 -3.79
C LYS A 175 22.27 -2.99 -3.84
N LEU A 176 22.42 -1.99 -2.98
CA LEU A 176 23.66 -1.19 -2.94
C LEU A 176 24.81 -2.03 -2.36
N PRO A 177 26.06 -1.75 -2.74
CA PRO A 177 27.22 -2.41 -2.11
C PRO A 177 27.25 -2.16 -0.61
N ASP A 178 27.79 -3.11 0.15
CA ASP A 178 27.86 -3.10 1.62
C ASP A 178 28.40 -1.79 2.23
N VAL A 179 29.40 -1.19 1.58
CA VAL A 179 29.99 0.11 1.97
C VAL A 179 28.96 1.24 1.91
N ALA A 180 28.09 1.25 0.91
CA ALA A 180 27.05 2.28 0.75
C ALA A 180 25.83 2.01 1.64
N GLN A 181 25.56 0.75 1.99
CA GLN A 181 24.51 0.38 2.95
C GLN A 181 24.90 0.76 4.39
N GLY A 182 26.16 0.52 4.77
CA GLY A 182 26.71 0.87 6.09
C GLY A 182 26.68 2.37 6.41
N GLU A 183 26.51 3.23 5.40
CA GLU A 183 26.37 4.69 5.60
C GLU A 183 24.96 5.14 5.97
N ARG A 184 23.92 4.31 5.77
CA ARG A 184 22.51 4.68 6.01
C ARG A 184 21.63 3.63 6.73
N PRO A 185 22.16 2.81 7.65
CA PRO A 185 21.37 1.78 8.34
C PRO A 185 20.17 2.36 9.09
N GLU A 186 20.35 3.52 9.74
CA GLU A 186 19.29 4.19 10.50
C GLU A 186 18.14 4.70 9.61
N GLU A 187 18.45 5.15 8.38
CA GLU A 187 17.42 5.62 7.44
C GLU A 187 16.59 4.43 6.92
N ILE A 188 17.25 3.32 6.57
CA ILE A 188 16.58 2.09 6.14
C ILE A 188 15.66 1.58 7.25
N LEU A 189 16.18 1.43 8.47
CA LEU A 189 15.40 0.98 9.62
C LEU A 189 14.23 1.91 9.93
N LYS A 190 14.43 3.23 9.82
CA LYS A 190 13.35 4.21 9.98
C LYS A 190 12.26 4.02 8.94
N VAL A 191 12.61 3.78 7.68
CA VAL A 191 11.63 3.54 6.62
C VAL A 191 10.89 2.22 6.84
N ILE A 192 11.56 1.15 7.27
CA ILE A 192 10.91 -0.12 7.61
C ILE A 192 9.88 0.09 8.74
N LYS A 193 10.25 0.78 9.82
CA LYS A 193 9.31 1.09 10.91
C LYS A 193 8.12 1.96 10.47
N GLN A 194 8.35 2.85 9.50
CA GLN A 194 7.27 3.62 8.88
C GLN A 194 6.39 2.74 8.00
N MET A 195 6.96 1.76 7.30
CA MET A 195 6.25 0.80 6.47
C MET A 195 5.33 -0.11 7.28
N CYS A 196 5.80 -0.71 8.38
CA CYS A 196 4.94 -1.53 9.24
C CYS A 196 3.69 -0.76 9.69
N LYS A 197 3.88 0.50 10.11
CA LYS A 197 2.76 1.38 10.50
C LYS A 197 1.86 1.75 9.33
N LEU A 198 2.43 1.98 8.15
CA LEU A 198 1.68 2.36 6.96
C LEU A 198 0.78 1.19 6.51
N VAL A 199 1.35 0.00 6.36
CA VAL A 199 0.63 -1.23 5.97
C VAL A 199 -0.46 -1.56 6.99
N HIS A 200 -0.13 -1.53 8.29
CA HIS A 200 -1.12 -1.79 9.34
C HIS A 200 -2.30 -0.79 9.30
N ASN A 201 -2.01 0.52 9.20
CA ASN A 201 -3.07 1.52 9.13
C ASN A 201 -3.88 1.42 7.84
N HIS A 202 -3.25 1.04 6.72
CA HIS A 202 -3.92 0.78 5.45
C HIS A 202 -4.93 -0.35 5.61
N ALA A 203 -4.47 -1.53 6.03
CA ALA A 203 -5.30 -2.71 6.29
C ALA A 203 -6.48 -2.41 7.23
N VAL A 204 -6.25 -1.68 8.34
CA VAL A 204 -7.33 -1.30 9.27
C VAL A 204 -8.40 -0.43 8.60
N ASN A 205 -7.99 0.53 7.75
CA ASN A 205 -8.95 1.40 7.08
C ASN A 205 -9.73 0.67 5.99
N GLU A 206 -9.05 -0.21 5.27
CA GLU A 206 -9.59 -1.06 4.21
C GLU A 206 -10.59 -2.07 4.75
N ASN A 207 -10.22 -2.83 5.78
CA ASN A 207 -11.12 -3.80 6.42
C ASN A 207 -12.38 -3.12 6.96
N ARG A 208 -12.24 -1.92 7.52
CA ARG A 208 -13.40 -1.12 7.92
C ARG A 208 -14.28 -0.75 6.72
N LEU A 209 -13.71 -0.42 5.57
CA LEU A 209 -14.48 -0.12 4.37
C LEU A 209 -15.20 -1.37 3.86
N PHE A 210 -14.50 -2.51 3.78
CA PHE A 210 -15.06 -3.78 3.34
C PHE A 210 -16.16 -4.28 4.27
N ASP A 211 -15.96 -4.28 5.58
CA ASP A 211 -16.99 -4.64 6.56
C ASP A 211 -18.28 -3.85 6.36
N ASN A 212 -18.15 -2.52 6.21
CA ASN A 212 -19.30 -1.64 6.06
C ASN A 212 -19.99 -1.80 4.70
N ALA A 213 -19.23 -2.03 3.63
CA ALA A 213 -19.77 -2.21 2.29
C ALA A 213 -20.46 -3.57 2.14
N LEU A 214 -19.78 -4.66 2.52
CA LEU A 214 -20.26 -6.03 2.34
C LEU A 214 -21.47 -6.35 3.23
N ALA A 215 -21.56 -5.74 4.42
CA ALA A 215 -22.75 -5.84 5.27
C ALA A 215 -24.01 -5.26 4.63
N ARG A 216 -23.86 -4.31 3.69
CA ARG A 216 -24.96 -3.64 2.97
C ARG A 216 -25.18 -4.21 1.57
N MET A 217 -24.22 -4.93 1.02
CA MET A 217 -24.24 -5.43 -0.35
C MET A 217 -25.22 -6.61 -0.52
N PRO A 218 -25.95 -6.72 -1.65
CA PRO A 218 -26.74 -7.91 -1.97
C PRO A 218 -25.87 -9.17 -2.14
N ALA A 219 -26.41 -10.33 -1.79
CA ALA A 219 -25.66 -11.58 -1.81
C ALA A 219 -25.23 -12.04 -3.20
N ASP A 220 -26.11 -11.87 -4.19
CA ASP A 220 -25.81 -12.19 -5.59
C ASP A 220 -24.65 -11.37 -6.14
N GLN A 221 -24.45 -10.15 -5.62
CA GLN A 221 -23.33 -9.30 -6.01
C GLN A 221 -22.03 -9.72 -5.33
N ARG A 222 -22.08 -10.11 -4.06
CA ARG A 222 -20.91 -10.64 -3.35
C ARG A 222 -20.39 -11.93 -3.99
N GLU A 223 -21.29 -12.80 -4.43
CA GLU A 223 -20.89 -14.03 -5.13
C GLU A 223 -20.23 -13.73 -6.48
N ARG A 224 -20.76 -12.76 -7.25
CA ARG A 224 -20.10 -12.31 -8.49
C ARG A 224 -18.69 -11.79 -8.24
N MET A 225 -18.51 -10.95 -7.21
CA MET A 225 -17.18 -10.45 -6.82
C MET A 225 -16.22 -11.59 -6.48
N ARG A 226 -16.69 -12.59 -5.70
CA ARG A 226 -15.90 -13.78 -5.36
C ARG A 226 -15.42 -14.54 -6.60
N GLU A 227 -16.32 -14.76 -7.55
CA GLU A 227 -15.98 -15.44 -8.80
C GLU A 227 -14.99 -14.63 -9.65
N GLU A 228 -15.06 -13.31 -9.63
CA GLU A 228 -14.12 -12.44 -10.37
C GLU A 228 -12.72 -12.46 -9.75
N ILE A 229 -12.61 -12.37 -8.42
CA ILE A 229 -11.32 -12.47 -7.72
C ILE A 229 -10.64 -13.81 -8.01
N SER A 230 -11.39 -14.91 -8.08
CA SER A 230 -10.83 -16.24 -8.35
C SER A 230 -10.21 -16.42 -9.75
N LYS A 231 -10.43 -15.46 -10.66
CA LYS A 231 -9.94 -15.49 -12.05
C LYS A 231 -8.68 -14.65 -12.26
N LEU A 232 -8.31 -13.81 -11.29
CA LEU A 232 -7.12 -12.98 -11.29
C LEU A 232 -5.93 -13.74 -10.70
#